data_AF-A0A6B3D481-F1
#
_entry.id   AF-A0A6B3D481-F1
#
_cell.length_a   1.000
_cell.length_b   1.000
_cell.length_c   1.000
_cell.angle_alpha   90.00
_cell.angle_beta   90.00
_cell.angle_gamma   90.00
#
_symmetry.space_group_name_H-M   'P 1'
#
loop_
_entity.id
_entity.type
_entity.pdbx_description
1 polymer ?
#
loop_
_entity_poly.entity_id
_entity_poly.type
_entity_poly.pdbx_seq_one_letter_code
_entity_poly.pdbx_strand_id
1 'polypeptide(L)'
;GPAGSGRTSLLDVVAEDCAGLAPDGVVRLNGHHRTADDLLHDLFHAVHHAPLHRPDRTELRARLREVGAVVVLDDAEFGGTALDELLDATPECAFL
;
A
#
# COMPACT_ATOMS: atom_id res chain seq x y z
N GLY A 1 20.59 9.22 33.71
CA GLY A 1 19.37 8.73 34.37
C GLY A 1 18.27 8.69 33.35
N PRO A 2 17.57 7.57 33.15
CA PRO A 2 16.62 7.41 32.05
C PRO A 2 15.24 7.90 32.47
N ALA A 3 14.60 8.70 31.62
CA ALA A 3 13.16 8.94 31.62
C ALA A 3 12.73 9.48 30.25
N GLY A 4 11.70 8.87 29.66
CA GLY A 4 11.09 9.25 28.39
C GLY A 4 11.04 8.08 27.40
N SER A 5 10.43 6.95 27.77
CA SER A 5 9.01 6.67 27.48
C SER A 5 8.71 6.85 25.99
N GLY A 6 8.77 5.83 25.13
CA GLY A 6 8.07 4.55 25.29
C GLY A 6 6.78 4.47 24.45
N ARG A 7 6.70 5.15 23.29
CA ARG A 7 5.53 5.05 22.37
C ARG A 7 5.84 4.89 20.89
N THR A 8 7.11 4.82 20.47
CA THR A 8 7.49 4.77 19.04
C THR A 8 7.95 3.37 18.58
N SER A 9 7.83 2.34 19.42
CA SER A 9 8.29 0.98 19.09
C SER A 9 7.17 -0.05 19.00
N LEU A 10 5.90 0.37 18.96
CA LEU A 10 4.74 -0.53 18.91
C LEU A 10 4.14 -0.72 17.52
N LEU A 11 4.90 -0.40 16.46
CA LEU A 11 4.48 -0.66 15.08
C LEU A 11 5.64 -1.13 14.20
N ASP A 12 6.61 -1.84 14.79
CA ASP A 12 7.75 -2.42 14.06
C ASP A 12 7.98 -3.91 14.42
N VAL A 13 7.01 -4.58 15.05
CA VAL A 13 7.15 -6.00 15.46
C VAL A 13 6.26 -6.94 14.62
N VAL A 14 5.45 -6.41 13.70
CA VAL A 14 4.62 -7.21 12.78
C VAL A 14 5.09 -7.08 11.32
N ALA A 15 6.25 -6.46 11.09
CA ALA A 15 6.86 -6.38 9.76
C ALA A 15 7.88 -7.50 9.51
N GLU A 16 8.39 -8.18 10.54
CA GLU A 16 9.47 -9.18 10.39
C GLU A 16 9.00 -10.59 9.98
N ASP A 17 7.70 -10.91 10.04
CA ASP A 17 7.18 -12.23 9.60
C ASP A 17 6.61 -12.20 8.17
N CYS A 18 6.44 -11.02 7.58
CA CYS A 18 5.90 -10.85 6.21
C CYS A 18 6.96 -10.81 5.12
N ALA A 19 8.23 -11.11 5.42
CA ALA A 19 9.28 -11.22 4.40
C ALA A 19 9.06 -12.41 3.43
N GLY A 20 8.11 -13.31 3.74
CA GLY A 20 7.70 -14.42 2.86
C GLY A 20 6.29 -14.29 2.25
N LEU A 21 5.54 -13.22 2.56
CA LEU A 21 4.13 -13.06 2.16
C LEU A 21 3.94 -12.15 0.94
N ALA A 22 4.89 -11.24 0.68
CA ALA A 22 4.82 -10.31 -0.43
C ALA A 22 6.17 -10.28 -1.19
N PRO A 23 6.25 -10.81 -2.42
CA PRO A 23 7.46 -10.73 -3.24
C PRO A 23 7.92 -9.28 -3.50
N ASP A 24 7.00 -8.32 -3.53
CA ASP A 24 7.29 -6.89 -3.75
C ASP A 24 7.46 -6.09 -2.46
N GLY A 25 7.33 -6.74 -1.29
CA GLY A 25 7.49 -6.11 0.03
C GLY A 25 6.24 -5.41 0.55
N VAL A 26 6.46 -4.44 1.46
CA VAL A 26 5.39 -3.72 2.17
C VAL A 26 5.36 -2.26 1.72
N VAL A 27 4.20 -1.78 1.28
CA VAL A 27 3.95 -0.40 0.85
C VAL A 27 3.00 0.27 1.84
N ARG A 28 3.35 1.49 2.27
CA ARG A 28 2.48 2.29 3.13
C ARG A 28 1.81 3.40 2.33
N LEU A 29 0.49 3.43 2.35
CA LEU A 29 -0.31 4.45 1.69
C LEU A 29 -1.15 5.20 2.74
N ASN A 30 -1.34 6.49 2.53
CA ASN A 30 -2.25 7.30 3.34
C ASN A 30 -3.42 7.69 2.43
N GLY A 31 -4.64 7.33 2.80
CA GLY A 31 -5.79 7.73 1.98
C GLY A 31 -6.61 8.90 2.50
N HIS A 32 -6.06 9.63 3.48
CA HIS A 32 -6.60 10.92 3.88
C HIS A 32 -6.67 11.86 2.68
N HIS A 33 -7.90 12.24 2.28
CA HIS A 33 -8.18 13.08 1.11
C HIS A 33 -7.67 12.54 -0.24
N ARG A 34 -7.53 11.21 -0.39
CA ARG A 34 -7.12 10.55 -1.64
C ARG A 34 -8.26 9.77 -2.28
N THR A 35 -8.21 9.61 -3.60
CA THR A 35 -9.11 8.72 -4.35
C THR A 35 -8.48 7.33 -4.54
N ALA A 36 -9.29 6.32 -4.88
CA ALA A 36 -8.78 4.98 -5.21
C ALA A 36 -7.75 5.01 -6.35
N ASP A 37 -7.93 5.90 -7.33
CA ASP A 37 -6.99 6.05 -8.45
C ASP A 37 -5.64 6.63 -7.99
N ASP A 38 -5.66 7.63 -7.10
CA ASP A 38 -4.43 8.19 -6.51
C ASP A 38 -3.65 7.12 -5.75
N LEU A 39 -4.35 6.27 -4.99
CA LEU A 39 -3.75 5.19 -4.20
C LEU A 39 -3.15 4.09 -5.09
N LEU A 40 -3.82 3.72 -6.19
CA LEU A 40 -3.25 2.79 -7.18
C LEU A 40 -1.96 3.34 -7.80
N HIS A 41 -1.94 4.65 -8.10
CA HIS A 41 -0.75 5.30 -8.64
C HIS A 41 0.40 5.33 -7.62
N ASP A 42 0.12 5.71 -6.37
CA ASP A 42 1.13 5.70 -5.30
C ASP A 42 1.66 4.28 -5.04
N LEU A 43 0.79 3.26 -5.07
CA LEU A 43 1.19 1.85 -4.97
C LEU A 43 2.15 1.45 -6.08
N PHE A 44 1.79 1.76 -7.33
CA PHE A 44 2.63 1.44 -8.49
C PHE A 44 3.99 2.14 -8.42
N HIS A 45 4.02 3.42 -8.01
CA HIS A 45 5.27 4.15 -7.84
C HIS A 45 6.14 3.55 -6.73
N ALA A 46 5.53 3.09 -5.64
CA ALA A 46 6.23 2.45 -4.55
C ALA A 46 6.87 1.11 -4.97
N VAL A 47 6.11 0.25 -5.67
CA VAL A 47 6.57 -1.08 -6.09
C VAL A 47 7.58 -1.01 -7.24
N HIS A 48 7.29 -0.22 -8.28
CA HIS A 48 8.15 -0.16 -9.46
C HIS A 48 9.32 0.83 -9.32
N HIS A 49 9.43 1.56 -8.19
CA HIS A 49 10.41 2.63 -7.99
C HIS A 49 10.49 3.62 -9.17
N ALA A 50 9.35 3.86 -9.82
CA ALA A 50 9.27 4.60 -11.08
C ALA A 50 8.42 5.89 -10.95
N PRO A 51 8.87 6.89 -10.16
CA PRO A 51 8.08 8.08 -9.83
C PRO A 51 7.77 8.99 -11.03
N LEU A 52 8.47 8.82 -12.16
CA LEU A 52 8.27 9.58 -13.40
C LEU A 52 7.39 8.86 -14.42
N HIS A 53 6.98 7.62 -14.14
CA HIS A 53 6.14 6.85 -15.05
C HIS A 53 4.67 7.02 -14.66
N ARG A 54 3.86 7.59 -15.56
CA ARG A 54 2.40 7.68 -15.41
C ARG A 54 1.75 6.75 -16.45
N PRO A 55 1.59 5.46 -16.13
CA PRO A 55 0.82 4.56 -16.99
C PRO A 55 -0.65 4.99 -16.97
N ASP A 56 -1.35 4.77 -18.08
CA ASP A 56 -2.81 4.93 -18.12
C ASP A 56 -3.50 3.96 -17.16
N ARG A 57 -4.71 4.27 -16.69
CA ARG A 57 -5.47 3.47 -15.70
C ARG A 57 -5.56 1.98 -16.05
N THR A 58 -5.71 1.66 -17.33
CA THR A 58 -5.78 0.26 -17.80
C THR A 58 -4.43 -0.44 -17.68
N GLU A 59 -3.34 0.24 -18.04
CA GLU A 59 -1.99 -0.31 -17.96
C GLU A 59 -1.54 -0.45 -16.50
N LEU A 60 -1.85 0.54 -15.66
CA LEU A 60 -1.65 0.51 -14.22
C LEU A 60 -2.28 -0.73 -13.59
N ARG A 61 -3.56 -0.98 -13.86
CA ARG A 61 -4.27 -2.18 -13.37
C ARG A 61 -3.65 -3.47 -13.88
N ALA A 62 -3.28 -3.53 -15.17
CA ALA A 62 -2.66 -4.73 -15.72
C ALA A 62 -1.35 -5.09 -14.99
N ARG A 63 -0.52 -4.08 -14.67
CA ARG A 63 0.74 -4.27 -13.94
C ARG A 63 0.51 -4.63 -12.48
N LEU A 64 -0.38 -3.91 -11.79
CA LEU A 64 -0.67 -4.15 -10.38
C LEU A 64 -1.34 -5.50 -10.11
N ARG A 65 -2.01 -6.09 -11.10
CA ARG A 65 -2.55 -7.46 -10.98
C ARG A 65 -1.47 -8.53 -10.86
N GLU A 66 -0.26 -8.26 -11.30
CA GLU A 66 0.88 -9.18 -11.20
C GLU A 66 1.76 -8.87 -9.98
N VAL A 67 1.45 -7.80 -9.24
CA VAL A 67 2.22 -7.33 -8.08
C VAL A 67 1.69 -7.97 -6.80
N GLY A 68 2.58 -8.64 -6.07
CA GLY A 68 2.30 -9.25 -4.78
C GLY A 68 2.87 -8.40 -3.65
N ALA A 69 2.19 -7.31 -3.29
CA ALA A 69 2.61 -6.41 -2.22
C ALA A 69 1.63 -6.43 -1.05
N VAL A 70 2.15 -6.22 0.17
CA VAL A 70 1.30 -5.92 1.33
C VAL A 70 1.15 -4.40 1.42
N VAL A 71 -0.07 -3.90 1.34
CA VAL A 71 -0.39 -2.48 1.35
C VAL A 71 -1.00 -2.12 2.70
N VAL A 72 -0.26 -1.36 3.51
CA VAL A 72 -0.77 -0.82 4.77
C VAL A 72 -1.43 0.52 4.47
N LEU A 73 -2.70 0.63 4.81
CA LEU A 73 -3.51 1.80 4.47
C LEU A 73 -3.90 2.58 5.72
N ASP A 74 -3.22 3.72 5.91
CA ASP A 74 -3.47 4.64 7.02
C ASP A 74 -4.59 5.65 6.68
N ASP A 75 -5.41 5.99 7.69
CA ASP A 75 -6.47 7.01 7.63
C ASP A 75 -7.37 6.93 6.38
N ALA A 76 -7.97 5.75 6.16
CA ALA A 76 -8.90 5.52 5.06
C ALA A 76 -10.25 6.20 5.31
N GLU A 77 -10.34 7.50 4.99
CA GLU A 77 -11.62 8.23 4.97
C GLU A 77 -12.46 7.91 3.73
N PHE A 78 -11.89 7.19 2.76
CA PHE A 78 -12.59 6.77 1.55
C PHE A 78 -13.49 5.57 1.85
N GLY A 79 -14.77 5.69 1.48
CA GLY A 79 -15.78 4.66 1.77
C GLY A 79 -15.45 3.30 1.13
N GLY A 80 -16.06 2.23 1.64
CA GLY A 80 -15.75 0.84 1.25
C GLY A 80 -15.75 0.57 -0.27
N THR A 81 -16.53 1.30 -1.06
CA THR A 81 -16.52 1.21 -2.52
C THR A 81 -15.16 1.52 -3.16
N ALA A 82 -14.40 2.46 -2.59
CA ALA A 82 -13.06 2.77 -3.08
C ALA A 82 -12.05 1.69 -2.68
N LEU A 83 -12.25 1.01 -1.54
CA LEU A 83 -11.46 -0.15 -1.15
C LEU A 83 -11.77 -1.37 -2.04
N ASP A 84 -13.04 -1.63 -2.34
CA ASP A 84 -13.45 -2.66 -3.32
C ASP A 84 -12.78 -2.43 -4.69
N GLU A 85 -12.70 -1.18 -5.14
CA GLU A 85 -12.04 -0.86 -6.40
C GLU A 85 -10.52 -1.09 -6.35
N LEU A 86 -9.88 -0.86 -5.21
CA LEU A 86 -8.47 -1.21 -5.01
C LEU A 86 -8.28 -2.72 -5.05
N LEU A 87 -9.09 -3.48 -4.31
CA LEU A 87 -9.04 -4.94 -4.26
C LEU A 87 -9.28 -5.58 -5.65
N ASP A 88 -10.23 -5.06 -6.43
CA ASP A 88 -10.50 -5.53 -7.80
C ASP A 88 -9.30 -5.27 -8.74
N ALA A 89 -8.63 -4.14 -8.55
CA ALA A 89 -7.48 -3.74 -9.34
C ALA A 89 -6.20 -4.50 -8.97
N THR A 90 -6.05 -4.93 -7.71
CA THR A 90 -4.82 -5.57 -7.19
C THR A 90 -5.13 -6.88 -6.44
N PRO A 91 -5.56 -7.94 -7.16
CA PRO A 91 -5.97 -9.21 -6.56
C PRO A 91 -4.85 -9.94 -5.80
N GLU A 92 -3.60 -9.74 -6.20
CA GLU A 92 -2.43 -10.36 -5.56
C GLU A 92 -1.89 -9.54 -4.38
N CYS A 93 -2.45 -8.34 -4.14
CA CYS A 93 -2.07 -7.48 -3.03
C CYS A 93 -2.95 -7.72 -1.80
N ALA A 94 -2.34 -7.68 -0.62
CA ALA A 94 -3.05 -7.77 0.65
C ALA A 94 -3.13 -6.37 1.29
N PHE A 95 -4.33 -5.89 1.60
CA PHE A 95 -4.53 -4.60 2.28
C PHE A 95 -4.75 -4.80 3.79
N LEU A 96 -4.08 -3.97 4.60
CA LEU A 96 -4.11 -3.97 6.06
C LEU A 96 -4.54 -2.61 6.60
#